data_AF-A0AAV8WJY5-F1
#
_entry.id   AF-A0AAV8WJY5-F1
#
_cell.length_a   1.000
_cell.length_b   1.000
_cell.length_c   1.000
_cell.angle_alpha   90.00
_cell.angle_beta   90.00
_cell.angle_gamma   90.00
#
_symmetry.space_group_name_H-M   'P 1'
#
loop_
_entity.id
_entity.type
_entity.pdbx_description
1 polymer ?
#
loop_
_entity_poly.entity_id
_entity_poly.type
_entity_poly.pdbx_seq_one_letter_code
_entity_poly.pdbx_strand_id
1 'polypeptide(L)'
;MHSHLTAEVCRNVSSRTKEQSLSPLWYEVRYGRITASIFYEVSRCKTEGQLLEQIMGAATPFSSDAIERGKRLEKVVLNVVETKYNIKTISTGIHLSSEHPVFGASPRWII
;
A
#
# COMPACT_ATOMS: atom_id res chain seq x y z
N MET A 1 16.77 -5.98 19.53
CA MET A 1 15.86 -4.83 19.76
C MET A 1 14.62 -5.07 18.93
N HIS A 2 13.54 -5.59 19.51
CA HIS A 2 12.28 -5.79 18.77
C HIS A 2 11.56 -4.44 18.71
N SER A 3 11.74 -3.71 17.60
CA SER A 3 11.03 -2.46 17.35
C SER A 3 9.57 -2.80 17.02
N HIS A 4 8.70 -2.79 18.01
CA HIS A 4 7.26 -2.93 17.80
C HIS A 4 6.64 -1.56 17.55
N LEU A 5 5.83 -1.43 16.51
CA LEU A 5 4.95 -0.26 16.35
C LEU A 5 3.72 -0.47 17.23
N THR A 6 3.30 0.54 17.98
CA THR A 6 2.03 0.44 18.71
C THR A 6 0.86 0.41 17.72
N ALA A 7 -0.22 -0.29 18.07
CA ALA A 7 -1.43 -0.35 17.24
C ALA A 7 -2.01 1.06 16.98
N GLU A 8 -1.85 1.98 17.93
CA GLU A 8 -2.24 3.38 17.76
C GLU A 8 -1.45 4.09 16.67
N VAL A 9 -0.13 3.91 16.62
CA VAL A 9 0.72 4.47 15.55
C VAL A 9 0.29 3.91 14.20
N CYS A 10 0.03 2.60 14.10
CA CYS A 10 -0.44 2.00 12.84
C CYS A 10 -1.79 2.59 12.39
N ARG A 11 -2.74 2.78 13.30
CA ARG A 11 -4.04 3.42 12.99
C ARG A 11 -3.88 4.87 12.56
N ASN A 12 -3.02 5.62 13.24
CA ASN A 12 -2.76 7.03 12.91
C ASN A 12 -2.10 7.17 11.54
N VAL A 13 -1.12 6.31 11.23
CA VAL A 13 -0.48 6.27 9.90
C VAL A 13 -1.50 5.95 8.80
N SER A 14 -2.32 4.91 9.00
CA SER A 14 -3.37 4.55 8.04
C SER A 14 -4.35 5.71 7.80
N SER A 15 -4.80 6.38 8.87
CA SER A 15 -5.71 7.53 8.76
C SER A 15 -5.10 8.70 7.98
N ARG A 16 -3.83 9.05 8.26
CA ARG A 16 -3.13 10.19 7.65
C ARG A 16 -2.68 9.94 6.22
N THR A 17 -2.74 8.70 5.74
CA THR A 17 -2.28 8.30 4.41
C THR A 17 -3.40 7.78 3.51
N LYS A 18 -4.67 8.07 3.85
CA LYS A 18 -5.87 7.66 3.07
C LYS A 18 -5.83 8.07 1.60
N GLU A 19 -5.18 9.19 1.30
CA GLU A 19 -5.05 9.70 -0.07
C GLU A 19 -3.90 9.05 -0.86
N GLN A 20 -3.20 8.09 -0.24
CA GLN A 20 -2.18 7.25 -0.84
C GLN A 20 -1.13 8.04 -1.63
N SER A 21 -1.07 7.88 -2.95
CA SER A 21 -0.10 8.52 -3.83
C SER A 21 -0.17 10.06 -3.84
N LEU A 22 -1.26 10.65 -3.32
CA LEU A 22 -1.37 12.10 -3.15
C LEU A 22 -0.81 12.59 -1.80
N SER A 23 -0.53 11.67 -0.87
CA SER A 23 0.04 11.97 0.44
C SER A 23 1.57 11.79 0.42
N PRO A 24 2.38 12.85 0.65
CA PRO A 24 3.84 12.70 0.77
C PRO A 24 4.24 11.72 1.87
N LEU A 25 3.53 11.76 3.00
CA LEU A 25 3.72 10.84 4.13
C LEU A 25 3.59 9.38 3.71
N TRP A 26 2.73 9.07 2.74
CA TRP A 26 2.56 7.69 2.24
C TRP A 26 3.83 7.15 1.56
N TYR A 27 4.61 8.00 0.89
CA TYR A 27 5.91 7.59 0.35
C TYR A 27 6.95 7.42 1.46
N GLU A 28 6.99 8.34 2.43
CA GLU A 28 7.91 8.25 3.59
C GLU A 28 7.71 6.98 4.40
N VAL A 29 6.46 6.61 4.66
CA VAL A 29 6.16 5.37 5.40
C VAL A 29 6.35 4.10 4.55
N ARG A 30 6.49 4.19 3.22
CA ARG A 30 6.85 3.05 2.37
C ARG A 30 8.36 2.87 2.24
N TYR A 31 9.14 3.94 2.47
CA TYR A 31 10.59 3.90 2.39
C TYR A 31 11.17 2.84 3.33
N GLY A 32 12.03 1.98 2.77
CA GLY A 32 12.69 0.89 3.49
C GLY A 32 11.76 -0.25 3.89
N ARG A 33 10.51 -0.28 3.40
CA ARG A 33 9.52 -1.32 3.74
C ARG A 33 9.18 -2.20 2.55
N ILE A 34 9.01 -3.48 2.83
CA ILE A 34 8.47 -4.46 1.89
C ILE A 34 6.96 -4.24 1.82
N THR A 35 6.50 -3.76 0.67
CA THR A 35 5.06 -3.56 0.43
C THR A 35 4.43 -4.77 -0.23
N ALA A 36 3.12 -4.97 -0.03
CA ALA A 36 2.39 -6.10 -0.63
C ALA A 36 2.62 -6.24 -2.15
N SER A 37 2.77 -5.14 -2.88
CA SER A 37 3.01 -5.15 -4.33
C SER A 37 4.35 -5.75 -4.75
N ILE A 38 5.36 -5.75 -3.87
CA ILE A 38 6.70 -6.28 -4.16
C ILE A 38 7.04 -7.53 -3.32
N PHE A 39 6.16 -7.92 -2.39
CA PHE A 39 6.41 -9.03 -1.46
C PHE A 39 6.71 -10.34 -2.20
N TYR A 40 5.97 -10.62 -3.29
CA TYR A 40 6.21 -11.80 -4.11
C TYR A 40 7.62 -11.82 -4.71
N GLU A 41 8.07 -10.69 -5.25
CA GLU A 41 9.40 -10.54 -5.84
C GLU A 41 10.49 -10.72 -4.76
N VAL A 42 10.33 -10.08 -3.60
CA VAL A 42 11.24 -10.22 -2.44
C VAL A 42 11.36 -11.67 -1.99
N SER A 43 10.25 -12.41 -1.94
CA SER A 43 10.27 -13.82 -1.49
C SER A 43 11.07 -14.76 -2.42
N ARG A 44 11.36 -14.33 -3.66
CA ARG A 44 11.99 -15.15 -4.70
C ARG A 44 13.30 -14.58 -5.23
N CYS A 45 13.65 -13.36 -4.83
CA CYS A 45 14.85 -12.71 -5.29
C CYS A 45 16.09 -13.42 -4.75
N LYS A 46 17.04 -13.72 -5.63
CA LYS A 46 18.33 -14.35 -5.27
C LYS A 46 19.51 -13.37 -5.35
N THR A 47 19.26 -12.13 -5.76
CA THR A 47 20.27 -11.13 -6.08
C THR A 47 19.92 -9.80 -5.44
N GLU A 48 20.88 -9.16 -4.80
CA GLU A 48 20.73 -7.79 -4.29
C GLU A 48 20.97 -6.81 -5.45
N GLY A 49 20.03 -5.90 -5.72
CA GLY A 49 20.05 -5.03 -6.90
C GLY A 49 18.82 -4.13 -6.96
N GLN A 50 18.19 -4.03 -8.15
CA GLN A 50 17.01 -3.18 -8.40
C GLN A 50 15.89 -3.30 -7.36
N LEU A 51 15.68 -4.49 -6.79
CA LEU A 51 14.66 -4.69 -5.77
C LEU A 51 14.96 -3.96 -4.45
N LEU A 52 16.24 -3.88 -4.06
CA LEU A 52 16.65 -3.09 -2.91
C LEU A 52 16.39 -1.61 -3.16
N GLU A 53 16.71 -1.11 -4.36
CA GLU A 53 16.42 0.27 -4.75
C GLU A 53 14.91 0.56 -4.68
N GLN A 54 14.07 -0.37 -5.14
CA GLN A 54 12.61 -0.25 -5.02
C GLN A 54 12.13 -0.21 -3.56
N ILE A 55 12.66 -1.06 -2.68
CA ILE A 55 12.36 -1.03 -1.24
C ILE A 55 12.80 0.30 -0.63
N MET A 56 13.95 0.82 -1.04
CA MET A 56 14.49 2.11 -0.61
C MET A 56 13.79 3.30 -1.30
N GLY A 57 12.65 3.10 -1.95
CA GLY A 57 11.83 4.17 -2.50
C GLY A 57 12.40 4.83 -3.76
N ALA A 58 13.45 4.28 -4.37
CA ALA A 58 14.00 4.77 -5.63
C ALA A 58 13.13 4.41 -6.86
N ALA A 59 12.04 3.66 -6.66
CA ALA A 59 11.11 3.31 -7.72
C ALA A 59 10.44 4.57 -8.28
N THR A 60 10.75 4.91 -9.53
CA THR A 60 10.05 5.95 -10.28
C THR A 60 8.56 5.60 -10.41
N PRO A 61 7.64 6.58 -10.31
CA PRO A 61 6.22 6.34 -10.58
C PRO A 61 6.05 5.87 -12.03
N PHE A 62 5.88 4.55 -12.19
CA PHE A 62 5.58 3.92 -13.46
C PHE A 62 4.08 4.02 -13.71
N SER A 63 3.71 4.62 -14.84
CA SER A 63 2.33 4.65 -15.32
C SER A 63 2.26 3.88 -16.63
N SER A 64 1.35 2.91 -16.70
CA SER A 64 1.01 2.16 -17.90
C SER A 64 -0.47 2.32 -18.20
N ASP A 65 -0.88 2.05 -19.44
CA ASP A 65 -2.29 2.11 -19.85
C ASP A 65 -3.19 1.22 -18.95
N ALA A 66 -2.67 0.09 -18.49
CA ALA A 66 -3.37 -0.79 -17.57
C ALA A 66 -3.59 -0.15 -16.20
N ILE A 67 -2.59 0.56 -15.66
CA ILE A 67 -2.68 1.28 -14.38
C ILE A 67 -3.68 2.43 -14.50
N GLU A 68 -3.60 3.24 -15.55
CA GLU A 68 -4.51 4.38 -15.74
C GLU A 68 -5.95 3.93 -15.98
N ARG A 69 -6.15 2.87 -16.77
CA ARG A 69 -7.47 2.24 -16.93
C ARG A 69 -8.00 1.74 -15.58
N GLY A 70 -7.16 1.11 -14.77
CA GLY A 70 -7.49 0.67 -13.41
C GLY A 70 -8.01 1.83 -12.55
N LYS A 71 -7.23 2.92 -12.46
CA LYS A 71 -7.62 4.14 -11.72
C LYS A 71 -8.96 4.71 -12.18
N ARG A 72 -9.22 4.74 -13.50
CA ARG A 72 -10.46 5.27 -14.07
C ARG A 72 -11.68 4.41 -13.73
N LEU A 73 -11.56 3.09 -13.82
CA LEU A 73 -12.69 2.17 -13.66
C LEU A 73 -13.01 1.86 -12.21
N GLU A 74 -12.09 2.13 -11.30
CA GLU A 74 -12.21 1.72 -9.92
C GLU A 74 -13.48 2.22 -9.21
N LYS A 75 -13.81 3.51 -9.34
CA LYS A 75 -15.05 4.05 -8.76
C LYS A 75 -16.31 3.38 -9.32
N VAL A 76 -16.28 3.03 -10.60
CA VAL A 76 -17.40 2.34 -11.27
C VAL A 76 -17.55 0.93 -10.71
N VAL A 77 -16.44 0.20 -10.56
CA VAL A 77 -16.44 -1.16 -10.01
C VAL A 77 -16.92 -1.17 -8.56
N LEU A 78 -16.47 -0.23 -7.73
CA LEU A 78 -16.91 -0.12 -6.33
C LEU A 78 -18.41 0.07 -6.23
N ASN A 79 -18.97 1.01 -6.98
CA ASN A 79 -20.42 1.24 -6.96
C ASN A 79 -21.21 -0.03 -7.34
N VAL A 80 -20.73 -0.77 -8.33
CA VAL A 80 -21.32 -2.06 -8.72
C VAL A 80 -21.20 -3.09 -7.60
N VAL A 81 -20.06 -3.18 -6.93
CA VAL A 81 -19.82 -4.12 -5.81
C VAL A 81 -20.69 -3.77 -4.60
N GLU A 82 -20.73 -2.51 -4.19
CA GLU A 82 -21.56 -2.03 -3.08
C GLU A 82 -23.04 -2.30 -3.33
N THR A 83 -23.53 -1.99 -4.54
CA THR A 83 -24.93 -2.24 -4.91
C THR A 83 -25.25 -3.73 -4.99
N LYS A 84 -24.37 -4.53 -5.61
CA LYS A 84 -24.62 -5.96 -5.85
C LYS A 84 -24.60 -6.78 -4.57
N TYR A 85 -23.69 -6.46 -3.65
CA TYR A 85 -23.51 -7.22 -2.42
C TYR A 85 -24.11 -6.54 -1.18
N ASN A 86 -24.70 -5.36 -1.34
CA ASN A 86 -25.24 -4.54 -0.25
C ASN A 86 -24.21 -4.33 0.88
N ILE A 87 -22.97 -4.05 0.49
CA ILE A 87 -21.85 -3.76 1.39
C ILE A 87 -21.42 -2.31 1.25
N LYS A 88 -20.76 -1.77 2.27
CA LYS A 88 -20.12 -0.45 2.20
C LYS A 88 -18.61 -0.63 2.14
N THR A 89 -17.96 0.10 1.25
CA THR A 89 -16.51 0.15 1.18
C THR A 89 -15.99 1.42 1.84
N ILE A 90 -14.85 1.31 2.52
CA ILE A 90 -14.22 2.42 3.24
C ILE A 90 -12.83 2.66 2.65
N SER A 91 -12.53 3.91 2.33
CA SER A 91 -11.18 4.28 1.90
C SER A 91 -10.20 4.19 3.08
N THR A 92 -9.01 3.67 2.80
CA THR A 92 -7.96 3.50 3.80
C THR A 92 -6.59 3.89 3.25
N GLY A 93 -5.67 4.18 4.17
CA GLY A 93 -4.26 4.42 3.85
C GLY A 93 -3.43 3.16 3.96
N ILE A 94 -2.13 3.33 4.23
CA ILE A 94 -1.24 2.18 4.43
C ILE A 94 -1.49 1.52 5.79
N HIS A 95 -1.51 0.20 5.81
CA HIS A 95 -1.53 -0.65 6.98
C HIS A 95 -0.13 -1.22 7.20
N LEU A 96 0.43 -0.99 8.38
CA LEU A 96 1.73 -1.50 8.79
C LEU A 96 1.54 -2.68 9.75
N SER A 97 2.41 -3.68 9.68
CA SER A 97 2.43 -4.74 10.69
C SER A 97 3.10 -4.23 11.98
N SER A 98 2.37 -4.30 13.08
CA SER A 98 2.87 -3.90 14.41
C SER A 98 4.00 -4.82 14.89
N GLU A 99 3.86 -6.11 14.64
CA GLU A 99 4.83 -7.15 15.01
C GLU A 99 6.04 -7.16 14.08
N HIS A 100 5.82 -6.84 12.80
CA HIS A 100 6.85 -6.83 11.77
C HIS A 100 6.82 -5.53 10.94
N PRO A 101 7.31 -4.40 11.48
CA PRO A 101 7.21 -3.08 10.82
C PRO A 101 7.90 -2.95 9.46
N VAL A 102 8.70 -3.94 9.07
CA VAL A 102 9.27 -4.07 7.72
C VAL A 102 8.19 -4.28 6.66
N PHE A 103 7.00 -4.79 7.04
CA PHE A 103 5.90 -5.03 6.12
C PHE A 103 4.85 -3.92 6.16
N GLY A 104 4.34 -3.59 4.98
CA GLY A 104 3.18 -2.71 4.81
C GLY A 104 2.32 -3.09 3.61
N ALA A 105 1.04 -2.70 3.64
CA ALA A 105 0.12 -2.86 2.53
C ALA A 105 -0.73 -1.61 2.40
N SER A 106 -1.05 -1.18 1.19
CA SER A 106 -1.96 -0.05 0.96
C SER A 106 -3.18 -0.55 0.17
N PRO A 107 -4.13 -1.25 0.83
CA PRO A 107 -5.42 -1.54 0.21
C PRO A 107 -6.08 -0.24 -0.20
N ARG A 108 -6.81 -0.25 -1.32
CA ARG A 108 -7.54 0.94 -1.75
C ARG A 108 -8.86 1.10 -1.02
N TRP A 109 -9.50 -0.02 -0.72
CA TRP A 109 -10.76 -0.08 0.01
C TRP A 109 -10.76 -1.30 0.92
N ILE A 110 -11.49 -1.19 2.02
CA ILE A 110 -11.81 -2.29 2.93
C ILE A 110 -13.34 -2.40 3.05
N ILE A 111 -13.83 -3.61 3.29
CA ILE A 111 -15.25 -3.96 3.48
C ILE A 111 -15.50 -4.15 4.96
#